data_AF-A0A5A9FL79-F1
#
_entry.id   AF-A0A5A9FL79-F1
#
_cell.length_a   1.000
_cell.length_b   1.000
_cell.length_c   1.000
_cell.angle_alpha   90.00
_cell.angle_beta   90.00
_cell.angle_gamma   90.00
#
_symmetry.space_group_name_H-M   'P 1'
#
loop_
_entity.id
_entity.type
_entity.pdbx_description
1 polymer ?
#
loop_
_entity_poly.entity_id
_entity_poly.type
_entity_poly.pdbx_seq_one_letter_code
_entity_poly.pdbx_strand_id
1 'polypeptide(L)'
;MTAFLSIADKRHIEDAAADPAVRSSLLSDPRNSMERILGRPLGDVGIRLHEEPAGAMYFALPAPGQGGAVPEARTRRQFFENMLFEMAERSPALLRQAEADPRRMFFDLTGNDVDLPPGHQPVIFADGPSEIHVVLPQPSESIEDELPDDLLEFVAGGAPSPCNSRAGENKSAVAAGLDKLSL
;
A
#
# COMPACT_ATOMS: atom_id res chain seq x y z
N MET A 1 4.95 -10.60 23.94
CA MET A 1 5.40 -10.08 22.64
C MET A 1 4.16 -9.66 21.88
N THR A 2 4.02 -8.38 21.54
CA THR A 2 2.94 -7.91 20.68
C THR A 2 3.19 -8.47 19.28
N ALA A 3 2.25 -9.23 18.72
CA ALA A 3 2.40 -9.68 17.35
C ALA A 3 2.11 -8.49 16.43
N PHE A 4 3.02 -8.25 15.49
CA PHE A 4 2.82 -7.31 14.41
C PHE A 4 2.52 -8.11 13.14
N LEU A 5 1.58 -7.64 12.32
CA LEU A 5 1.39 -8.18 10.99
C LEU A 5 2.37 -7.50 10.04
N SER A 6 3.18 -8.31 9.36
CA SER A 6 3.97 -7.83 8.24
C SER A 6 3.07 -7.59 7.01
N ILE A 7 3.59 -6.87 6.01
CA ILE A 7 2.93 -6.74 4.71
C ILE A 7 2.66 -8.10 4.05
N ALA A 8 3.56 -9.08 4.25
CA ALA A 8 3.37 -10.43 3.73
C ALA A 8 2.18 -11.15 4.41
N ASP A 9 2.00 -10.95 5.72
CA ASP A 9 0.84 -11.49 6.43
C ASP A 9 -0.46 -10.85 5.92
N LYS A 10 -0.48 -9.52 5.77
CA LYS A 10 -1.66 -8.78 5.28
C LYS A 10 -2.05 -9.24 3.87
N ARG A 11 -1.08 -9.42 2.96
CA ARG A 11 -1.32 -9.97 1.62
C ARG A 11 -1.82 -11.41 1.64
N HIS A 12 -1.26 -12.26 2.50
CA HIS A 12 -1.74 -13.65 2.61
C HIS A 12 -3.21 -13.70 3.04
N ILE A 13 -3.61 -12.83 3.98
CA ILE A 13 -5.00 -12.72 4.41
C ILE A 13 -5.90 -12.21 3.28
N GLU A 14 -5.45 -11.20 2.53
CA GLU A 14 -6.15 -10.68 1.35
C GLU A 14 -6.36 -11.78 0.29
N ASP A 15 -5.30 -12.50 -0.08
CA ASP A 15 -5.36 -13.60 -1.05
C ASP A 15 -6.32 -14.70 -0.59
N ALA A 16 -6.30 -15.06 0.69
CA ALA A 16 -7.21 -16.03 1.27
C ALA A 16 -8.66 -15.53 1.26
N ALA A 17 -8.88 -14.23 1.43
CA ALA A 17 -10.20 -13.59 1.40
C ALA A 17 -10.80 -13.49 -0.01
N ALA A 18 -10.09 -13.91 -1.06
CA ALA A 18 -10.67 -14.14 -2.38
C ALA A 18 -11.72 -15.27 -2.37
N ASP A 19 -11.62 -16.22 -1.43
CA ASP A 19 -12.67 -17.22 -1.17
C ASP A 19 -13.82 -16.56 -0.37
N PRO A 20 -15.06 -16.53 -0.90
CA PRO A 20 -16.21 -15.94 -0.19
C PRO A 20 -16.49 -16.55 1.18
N ALA A 21 -16.22 -17.84 1.37
CA ALA A 21 -16.41 -18.51 2.66
C ALA A 21 -15.37 -18.05 3.69
N VAL A 22 -14.11 -17.90 3.26
CA VAL A 22 -13.04 -17.35 4.10
C VAL A 22 -13.32 -15.90 4.44
N ARG A 23 -13.75 -15.10 3.47
CA ARG A 23 -14.15 -13.70 3.68
C ARG A 23 -15.26 -13.57 4.70
N SER A 24 -16.32 -14.37 4.57
CA SER A 24 -17.43 -14.39 5.54
C SER A 24 -16.96 -14.76 6.95
N SER A 25 -16.05 -15.73 7.06
CA SER A 25 -15.43 -16.11 8.35
C SER A 25 -14.61 -14.96 8.94
N LEU A 26 -13.80 -14.27 8.12
CA LEU A 26 -13.02 -13.11 8.54
C LEU A 26 -13.90 -11.99 9.11
N LEU A 27 -15.03 -11.70 8.46
CA LEU A 27 -15.95 -10.66 8.95
C LEU A 27 -16.67 -11.03 10.24
N SER A 28 -16.89 -12.33 10.47
CA SER A 28 -17.60 -12.83 11.65
C SER A 28 -16.69 -12.96 12.88
N ASP A 29 -15.47 -13.49 12.69
CA ASP A 29 -14.46 -13.67 13.73
C ASP A 29 -13.06 -13.39 13.12
N PRO A 30 -12.67 -12.10 13.05
CA PRO A 30 -11.45 -11.66 12.38
C PRO A 30 -10.21 -12.35 12.94
N ARG A 31 -10.10 -12.37 14.26
CA ARG A 31 -8.95 -12.91 14.97
C ARG A 31 -8.75 -14.39 14.69
N ASN A 32 -9.76 -15.19 14.95
CA ASN A 32 -9.67 -16.63 14.80
C ASN A 32 -9.43 -17.03 13.35
N SER A 33 -10.09 -16.34 12.42
CA SER A 33 -9.92 -16.58 10.99
C SER A 33 -8.49 -16.24 10.53
N MET A 34 -7.94 -15.10 10.94
CA MET A 34 -6.56 -14.72 10.63
C MET A 34 -5.54 -15.65 11.26
N GLU A 35 -5.75 -16.09 12.51
CA GLU A 35 -4.85 -17.07 13.17
C GLU A 35 -4.84 -18.42 12.44
N ARG A 36 -5.99 -18.86 11.89
CA ARG A 36 -6.06 -20.05 11.05
C ARG A 36 -5.33 -19.87 9.72
N ILE A 37 -5.53 -18.74 9.04
CA ILE A 37 -4.88 -18.44 7.76
C ILE A 37 -3.35 -18.39 7.95
N LEU A 38 -2.88 -17.70 8.98
CA LEU A 38 -1.45 -17.51 9.24
C LEU A 38 -0.81 -18.69 9.97
N GLY A 39 -1.60 -19.64 10.48
CA GLY A 39 -1.13 -20.80 11.23
C GLY A 39 -0.44 -20.46 12.56
N ARG A 40 -0.71 -19.28 13.14
CA ARG A 40 -0.07 -18.79 14.38
C ARG A 40 -0.98 -17.84 15.16
N PRO A 41 -0.84 -17.78 16.50
CA PRO A 41 -1.59 -16.83 17.32
C PRO A 41 -1.13 -15.39 17.11
N LEU A 42 -2.06 -14.43 17.22
CA LEU A 42 -1.78 -12.99 17.01
C LEU A 42 -1.60 -12.18 18.31
N GLY A 43 -1.70 -12.81 19.49
CA GLY A 43 -1.58 -12.13 20.78
C GLY A 43 -2.64 -11.03 20.98
N ASP A 44 -2.60 -10.22 22.03
CA ASP A 44 -3.77 -9.42 22.47
C ASP A 44 -4.04 -8.10 21.70
N VAL A 45 -3.63 -7.98 20.44
CA VAL A 45 -3.84 -6.76 19.62
C VAL A 45 -5.29 -6.63 19.10
N GLY A 46 -5.89 -5.44 19.14
CA GLY A 46 -7.17 -5.20 18.49
C GLY A 46 -7.07 -5.40 16.97
N ILE A 47 -8.06 -6.02 16.33
CA ILE A 47 -8.07 -6.23 14.87
C ILE A 47 -9.28 -5.50 14.30
N ARG A 48 -9.04 -4.59 13.35
CA ARG A 48 -10.10 -3.97 12.54
C ARG A 48 -9.98 -4.37 11.09
N LEU A 49 -10.99 -5.09 10.62
CA LEU A 49 -11.17 -5.35 9.19
C LEU A 49 -11.95 -4.20 8.56
N HIS A 50 -11.50 -3.79 7.37
CA HIS A 50 -12.17 -2.78 6.55
C HIS A 50 -12.48 -3.38 5.20
N GLU A 51 -13.78 -3.53 4.91
CA GLU A 51 -14.20 -3.86 3.55
C GLU A 51 -14.14 -2.61 2.69
N GLU A 52 -13.44 -2.71 1.57
CA GLU A 52 -13.36 -1.63 0.61
C GLU A 52 -14.70 -1.46 -0.11
N PRO A 53 -15.35 -0.29 -0.06
CA PRO A 53 -16.54 -0.03 -0.85
C PRO A 53 -16.18 0.26 -2.31
N ALA A 54 -17.14 0.08 -3.23
CA ALA A 54 -16.94 0.42 -4.63
C ALA A 54 -16.53 1.90 -4.80
N GLY A 55 -15.47 2.16 -5.56
CA GLY A 55 -14.96 3.51 -5.82
C GLY A 55 -14.14 4.13 -4.69
N ALA A 56 -13.72 3.34 -3.70
CA ALA A 56 -12.68 3.73 -2.75
C ALA A 56 -11.50 2.76 -2.84
N MET A 57 -10.32 3.23 -2.43
CA MET A 57 -9.14 2.38 -2.30
C MET A 57 -8.58 2.52 -0.89
N TYR A 58 -8.79 1.50 -0.07
CA TYR A 58 -8.44 1.49 1.33
C TYR A 58 -7.03 0.92 1.49
N PHE A 59 -6.20 1.55 2.32
CA PHE A 59 -4.85 1.09 2.64
C PHE A 59 -4.64 1.03 4.14
N ALA A 60 -3.92 0.02 4.60
CA ALA A 60 -3.44 -0.05 5.98
C ALA A 60 -1.97 0.36 6.04
N LEU A 61 -1.69 1.49 6.68
CA LEU A 61 -0.35 2.00 6.87
C LEU A 61 0.27 1.33 8.11
N PRO A 62 1.40 0.62 8.00
CA PRO A 62 2.03 0.00 9.15
C PRO A 62 2.55 1.02 10.17
N ALA A 63 2.60 0.60 11.42
CA ALA A 63 3.37 1.24 12.46
C ALA A 63 4.89 1.01 12.24
N PRO A 64 5.76 1.95 12.65
CA PRO A 64 7.20 1.77 12.58
C PRO A 64 7.66 0.51 13.31
N GLY A 65 8.53 -0.29 12.68
CA GLY A 65 9.03 -1.55 13.24
C GLY A 65 8.14 -2.76 12.99
N GLN A 66 7.03 -2.60 12.25
CA GLN A 66 6.33 -3.74 11.62
C GLN A 66 7.07 -4.25 10.37
N GLY A 67 8.18 -3.59 10.00
CA GLY A 67 9.14 -3.95 8.97
C GLY A 67 9.39 -5.45 8.79
N GLY A 68 9.12 -5.94 7.57
CA GLY A 68 9.47 -7.27 7.10
C GLY A 68 9.93 -7.21 5.63
N ALA A 69 10.23 -8.35 5.03
CA ALA A 69 10.52 -8.39 3.60
C ALA A 69 9.28 -7.91 2.82
N VAL A 70 9.46 -6.86 2.03
CA VAL A 70 8.43 -6.30 1.14
C VAL A 70 8.29 -7.25 -0.05
N PRO A 71 7.13 -7.92 -0.25
CA PRO A 71 6.99 -8.87 -1.35
C PRO A 71 6.87 -8.13 -2.68
N GLU A 72 7.20 -8.80 -3.77
CA GLU A 72 7.07 -8.25 -5.13
C GLU A 72 5.62 -7.82 -5.39
N ALA A 73 5.44 -6.66 -6.04
CA ALA A 73 4.13 -6.15 -6.41
C ALA A 73 3.75 -6.64 -7.81
N ARG A 74 2.54 -7.19 -7.95
CA ARG A 74 1.97 -7.63 -9.23
C ARG A 74 0.84 -6.72 -9.72
N THR A 75 0.17 -6.06 -8.78
CA THR A 75 -0.93 -5.13 -9.06
C THR A 75 -0.59 -3.72 -8.60
N ARG A 76 -1.23 -2.71 -9.21
CA ARG A 76 -0.95 -1.30 -8.91
C ARG A 76 -1.19 -1.01 -7.44
N ARG A 77 -2.25 -1.59 -6.88
CA ARG A 77 -2.54 -1.58 -5.45
C ARG A 77 -1.36 -2.11 -4.61
N GLN A 78 -0.84 -3.28 -4.94
CA GLN A 78 0.28 -3.89 -4.23
C GLN A 78 1.54 -3.03 -4.28
N PHE A 79 1.79 -2.34 -5.39
CA PHE A 79 2.87 -1.38 -5.50
C PHE A 79 2.69 -0.20 -4.53
N PHE A 80 1.49 0.38 -4.47
CA PHE A 80 1.18 1.42 -3.51
C PHE A 80 1.32 0.96 -2.05
N GLU A 81 0.86 -0.26 -1.72
CA GLU A 81 1.05 -0.84 -0.39
C GLU A 81 2.52 -0.99 -0.02
N ASN A 82 3.36 -1.47 -0.95
CA ASN A 82 4.80 -1.57 -0.75
C ASN A 82 5.43 -0.21 -0.48
N MET A 83 5.08 0.80 -1.28
CA MET A 83 5.58 2.15 -1.10
C MET A 83 5.19 2.73 0.26
N LEU A 84 3.93 2.58 0.67
CA LEU A 84 3.46 3.03 1.98
C LEU A 84 4.23 2.35 3.11
N PHE A 85 4.49 1.05 2.96
CA PHE A 85 5.22 0.26 3.94
C PHE A 85 6.68 0.72 4.07
N GLU A 86 7.38 0.90 2.95
CA GLU A 86 8.75 1.42 2.94
C GLU A 86 8.85 2.84 3.50
N MET A 87 7.87 3.69 3.20
CA MET A 87 7.89 5.09 3.61
C MET A 87 7.51 5.28 5.08
N ALA A 88 6.62 4.45 5.61
CA ALA A 88 6.26 4.47 7.04
C ALA A 88 7.48 4.17 7.94
N GLU A 89 8.39 3.30 7.50
CA GLU A 89 9.65 3.02 8.20
C GLU A 89 10.63 4.20 8.15
N ARG A 90 10.61 4.98 7.06
CA ARG A 90 11.57 6.08 6.83
C ARG A 90 11.10 7.43 7.35
N SER A 91 9.79 7.64 7.51
CA SER A 91 9.22 8.95 7.84
C SER A 91 7.97 8.88 8.71
N PRO A 92 8.09 9.13 10.02
CA PRO A 92 6.94 9.31 10.90
C PRO A 92 6.02 10.49 10.51
N ALA A 93 6.51 11.41 9.67
CA ALA A 93 5.71 12.52 9.14
C ALA A 93 4.73 12.08 8.05
N LEU A 94 4.95 10.92 7.43
CA LEU A 94 4.09 10.37 6.38
C LEU A 94 2.65 10.16 6.87
N LEU A 95 2.48 9.66 8.11
CA LEU A 95 1.17 9.50 8.75
C LEU A 95 0.36 10.81 8.74
N ARG A 96 1.00 11.93 9.08
CA ARG A 96 0.34 13.24 9.11
C ARG A 96 -0.03 13.74 7.71
N GLN A 97 0.77 13.38 6.69
CA GLN A 97 0.49 13.74 5.30
C GLN A 97 -0.61 12.85 4.70
N ALA A 98 -0.61 11.56 5.01
CA ALA A 98 -1.65 10.60 4.66
C ALA A 98 -3.03 11.01 5.21
N GLU A 99 -3.07 11.51 6.44
CA GLU A 99 -4.32 12.01 7.06
C GLU A 99 -4.80 13.33 6.44
N ALA A 100 -3.90 14.19 5.98
CA ALA A 100 -4.23 15.52 5.48
C ALA A 100 -4.67 15.52 4.01
N ASP A 101 -3.94 14.85 3.14
CA ASP A 101 -4.21 14.78 1.69
C ASP A 101 -3.63 13.48 1.10
N PRO A 102 -4.34 12.35 1.21
CA PRO A 102 -3.83 11.05 0.79
C PRO A 102 -3.60 10.99 -0.73
N ARG A 103 -4.43 11.66 -1.55
CA ARG A 103 -4.22 11.70 -3.01
C ARG A 103 -2.93 12.41 -3.37
N ARG A 104 -2.70 13.59 -2.79
CA ARG A 104 -1.46 14.33 -3.03
C ARG A 104 -0.24 13.57 -2.53
N MET A 105 -0.35 12.88 -1.39
CA MET A 105 0.72 12.02 -0.90
C MET A 105 1.06 10.92 -1.93
N PHE A 106 0.06 10.23 -2.48
CA PHE A 106 0.30 9.23 -3.53
C PHE A 106 0.94 9.82 -4.79
N PHE A 107 0.45 10.97 -5.24
CA PHE A 107 1.00 11.71 -6.38
C PHE A 107 2.47 12.10 -6.18
N ASP A 108 2.79 12.64 -4.99
CA ASP A 108 4.16 13.03 -4.62
C ASP A 108 5.09 11.80 -4.50
N LEU A 109 4.56 10.65 -4.07
CA LEU A 109 5.31 9.40 -3.92
C LEU A 109 5.68 8.78 -5.26
N THR A 110 4.78 8.77 -6.24
CA THR A 110 4.98 8.10 -7.53
C THR A 110 5.60 8.98 -8.61
N GLY A 111 5.96 10.22 -8.28
CA GLY A 111 6.60 11.13 -9.23
C GLY A 111 5.70 11.57 -10.38
N ASN A 112 4.38 11.52 -10.21
CA ASN A 112 3.32 11.82 -11.18
C ASN A 112 3.00 10.74 -12.24
N ASP A 113 3.73 9.63 -12.28
CA ASP A 113 3.56 8.62 -13.34
C ASP A 113 2.45 7.60 -13.02
N VAL A 114 2.06 7.49 -11.74
CA VAL A 114 1.03 6.55 -11.27
C VAL A 114 0.02 7.29 -10.43
N ASP A 115 -1.07 7.72 -11.07
CA ASP A 115 -2.23 8.23 -10.35
C ASP A 115 -3.14 7.06 -9.92
N LEU A 116 -3.88 7.28 -8.84
CA LEU A 116 -4.97 6.39 -8.47
C LEU A 116 -6.00 6.38 -9.60
N PRO A 117 -6.67 5.23 -9.87
CA PRO A 117 -7.68 5.18 -10.92
C PRO A 117 -8.72 6.30 -10.77
N PRO A 118 -9.11 7.00 -11.86
CA PRO A 118 -10.03 8.11 -11.78
C PRO A 118 -11.31 7.74 -11.02
N GLY A 119 -11.71 8.60 -10.07
CA GLY A 119 -12.88 8.37 -9.23
C GLY A 119 -12.63 7.60 -7.94
N HIS A 120 -11.48 6.94 -7.75
CA HIS A 120 -11.17 6.26 -6.50
C HIS A 120 -10.67 7.23 -5.43
N GLN A 121 -11.28 7.21 -4.24
CA GLN A 121 -10.81 7.98 -3.09
C GLN A 121 -9.91 7.10 -2.22
N PRO A 122 -8.62 7.45 -2.04
CA PRO A 122 -7.75 6.73 -1.12
C PRO A 122 -8.17 7.00 0.32
N VAL A 123 -8.25 5.96 1.13
CA VAL A 123 -8.47 6.06 2.59
C VAL A 123 -7.37 5.28 3.28
N ILE A 124 -6.71 5.90 4.25
CA ILE A 124 -5.57 5.32 4.94
C ILE A 124 -5.93 5.08 6.41
N PHE A 125 -5.69 3.86 6.87
CA PHE A 125 -5.84 3.47 8.27
C PHE A 125 -4.47 3.13 8.85
N ALA A 126 -4.07 3.83 9.91
CA ALA A 126 -2.78 3.62 10.53
C ALA A 126 -2.85 2.51 11.60
N ASP A 127 -1.95 1.54 11.51
CA ASP A 127 -1.71 0.59 12.59
C ASP A 127 -1.18 1.32 13.83
N GLY A 128 -1.62 0.87 14.99
CA GLY A 128 -1.21 1.36 16.30
C GLY A 128 -0.66 0.23 17.19
N PRO A 129 -0.11 0.58 18.36
CA PRO A 129 0.48 -0.40 19.28
C PRO A 129 -0.54 -1.39 19.86
N SER A 130 -1.83 -1.04 19.87
CA SER A 130 -2.92 -1.84 20.43
C SER A 130 -3.98 -2.23 19.40
N GLU A 131 -3.86 -1.80 18.15
CA GLU A 131 -4.87 -2.04 17.11
C GLU A 131 -4.20 -2.10 15.74
N ILE A 132 -4.52 -3.13 14.97
CA ILE A 132 -4.04 -3.31 13.61
C ILE A 132 -5.21 -3.28 12.63
N HIS A 133 -4.96 -2.67 11.49
CA HIS A 133 -5.92 -2.52 10.41
C HIS A 133 -5.56 -3.48 9.27
N VAL A 134 -6.58 -4.21 8.83
CA VAL A 134 -6.49 -5.11 7.67
C VAL A 134 -7.59 -4.69 6.71
N VAL A 135 -7.21 -4.45 5.46
CA VAL A 135 -8.14 -4.09 4.39
C VAL A 135 -8.47 -5.34 3.61
N LEU A 136 -9.75 -5.53 3.30
CA LEU A 136 -10.23 -6.54 2.38
C LEU A 136 -10.71 -5.82 1.11
N PRO A 137 -9.87 -5.77 0.06
CA PRO A 137 -10.22 -5.17 -1.22
C PRO A 137 -11.49 -5.80 -1.78
N GLN A 138 -12.14 -5.09 -2.70
CA GLN A 138 -13.10 -5.74 -3.58
C GLN A 138 -12.33 -6.74 -4.47
N PRO A 139 -12.90 -7.92 -4.74
CA PRO A 139 -12.36 -8.80 -5.77
C PRO A 139 -12.31 -8.03 -7.09
N SER A 140 -11.12 -7.68 -7.56
CA SER A 140 -10.95 -6.92 -8.79
C SER A 140 -11.28 -7.82 -9.98
N GLU A 141 -12.37 -7.53 -10.70
CA GLU A 141 -12.70 -8.24 -11.96
C GLU A 141 -11.93 -7.69 -13.18
N SER A 142 -11.11 -6.64 -13.02
CA SER A 142 -10.55 -5.88 -14.13
C SER A 142 -9.04 -6.09 -14.34
N ILE A 143 -8.68 -6.39 -15.59
CA ILE A 143 -7.32 -6.41 -16.17
C ILE A 143 -6.59 -5.06 -15.99
N GLU A 144 -7.32 -3.97 -15.69
CA GLU A 144 -6.78 -2.62 -15.50
C GLU A 144 -5.99 -2.42 -14.20
N ASP A 145 -5.96 -3.41 -13.29
CA ASP A 145 -5.19 -3.35 -12.04
C ASP A 145 -3.79 -3.99 -12.14
N GLU A 146 -3.42 -4.50 -13.33
CA GLU A 146 -2.05 -4.96 -13.61
C GLU A 146 -1.06 -3.77 -13.57
N LEU A 147 0.16 -4.01 -13.05
CA LEU A 147 1.22 -3.02 -13.17
C LEU A 147 1.57 -2.83 -14.66
N PRO A 148 1.69 -1.58 -15.14
CA PRO A 148 2.26 -1.35 -16.47
C PRO A 148 3.73 -1.80 -16.52
N ASP A 149 4.17 -2.23 -17.71
CA ASP A 149 5.46 -2.90 -17.94
C ASP A 149 6.68 -2.08 -17.48
N ASP A 150 6.62 -0.76 -17.58
CA ASP A 150 7.65 0.18 -17.15
C ASP A 150 7.86 0.18 -15.62
N LEU A 151 6.78 -0.01 -14.87
CA LEU A 151 6.85 -0.18 -13.42
C LEU A 151 7.22 -1.60 -13.02
N LEU A 152 6.86 -2.61 -13.82
CA LEU A 152 7.35 -3.98 -13.61
C LEU A 152 8.87 -4.02 -13.70
N GLU A 153 9.47 -3.31 -14.65
CA GLU A 153 10.93 -3.18 -14.77
C GLU A 153 11.56 -2.51 -13.54
N PHE A 154 10.91 -1.46 -13.00
CA PHE A 154 11.33 -0.80 -11.76
C PHE A 154 11.24 -1.72 -10.53
N VAL A 155 10.14 -2.46 -10.39
CA VAL A 155 9.91 -3.44 -9.31
C VAL A 155 10.89 -4.62 -9.40
N ALA A 156 11.27 -5.03 -10.60
CA ALA A 156 12.26 -6.08 -10.87
C ALA A 156 13.72 -5.63 -10.64
N GLY A 157 13.96 -4.39 -10.22
CA GLY A 157 15.30 -3.86 -9.95
C GLY A 157 16.07 -3.42 -11.21
N GLY A 158 15.38 -3.20 -12.32
CA GLY A 158 15.94 -2.62 -13.53
C GLY A 158 16.10 -1.10 -13.38
N ALA A 159 17.30 -0.58 -13.66
CA ALA A 159 17.45 0.86 -13.90
C ALA A 159 16.61 1.24 -15.12
N PRO A 160 15.89 2.37 -15.12
CA PRO A 160 15.03 2.75 -16.23
C PRO A 160 15.87 2.79 -17.52
N SER A 161 15.51 1.93 -18.47
CA SER A 161 16.12 1.91 -19.79
C SER A 161 15.86 3.29 -20.46
N PRO A 162 16.89 4.08 -20.78
CA PRO A 162 16.70 5.40 -21.39
C PRO A 162 16.45 5.23 -22.89
N CYS A 163 15.34 4.63 -23.27
CA CYS A 163 14.96 4.45 -24.67
C CYS A 163 13.46 4.58 -24.87
N ASN A 164 12.95 5.79 -24.64
CA ASN A 164 12.03 6.37 -25.62
C ASN A 164 12.35 7.85 -25.77
N SER A 165 13.18 8.12 -26.78
CA SER A 165 13.51 9.43 -27.29
C SER A 165 12.23 10.24 -27.50
N ARG A 166 12.05 11.24 -26.65
CA ARG A 166 11.30 12.45 -26.97
C ARG A 166 12.00 13.13 -28.14
N ALA A 167 11.64 12.76 -29.36
CA ALA A 167 11.81 13.64 -30.50
C ALA A 167 10.71 14.71 -30.41
N GLY A 168 11.01 15.82 -29.73
CA GLY A 168 10.12 16.97 -29.66
C GLY A 168 10.16 17.70 -28.33
N GLU A 169 11.17 18.56 -28.20
CA GLU A 169 11.12 19.89 -27.60
C GLU A 169 10.23 20.09 -26.35
N ASN A 170 10.85 20.37 -25.21
CA ASN A 170 10.85 21.72 -24.62
C ASN A 170 11.57 21.74 -23.27
N LYS A 171 12.79 22.30 -23.31
CA LYS A 171 13.47 23.16 -22.33
C LYS A 171 13.20 22.94 -20.83
N SER A 172 14.25 22.44 -20.17
CA SER A 172 14.87 22.99 -18.96
C SER A 172 14.04 23.94 -18.09
N ALA A 173 13.68 23.48 -16.89
CA ALA A 173 13.90 24.20 -15.63
C ALA A 173 13.30 23.43 -14.43
N VAL A 174 14.03 22.46 -13.87
CA VAL A 174 13.90 22.14 -12.43
C VAL A 174 15.28 21.75 -11.88
N ALA A 175 16.15 22.75 -11.79
CA ALA A 175 17.36 22.72 -10.98
C ALA A 175 17.33 23.97 -10.09
N ALA A 176 16.42 23.98 -9.11
CA ALA A 176 16.42 24.91 -7.97
C ALA A 176 15.28 24.53 -7.03
N GLY A 177 15.58 23.87 -5.91
CA GLY A 177 14.56 23.58 -4.89
C GLY A 177 15.01 22.85 -3.64
N LEU A 178 16.30 22.55 -3.48
CA LEU A 178 16.84 21.77 -2.37
C LEU A 178 17.69 22.58 -1.37
N ASP A 179 17.44 23.90 -1.26
CA ASP A 179 18.27 24.78 -0.41
C ASP A 179 17.47 25.81 0.41
N LYS A 180 16.31 25.43 0.95
CA LYS A 180 15.56 26.28 1.91
C LYS A 180 14.85 25.51 3.04
N LEU A 181 15.56 24.59 3.69
CA LEU A 181 15.13 24.04 5.00
C LEU A 181 16.31 24.06 6.00
N SER A 182 16.94 25.22 6.13
CA SER A 182 17.85 25.52 7.24
C SER A 182 17.69 26.99 7.62
N LEU A 183 16.68 27.27 8.45
CA LEU A 183 16.69 28.20 9.58
C LEU A 183 15.35 28.19 10.30
#